data_AF-A0A968XPT5-F1
#
_entry.id   AF-A0A968XPT5-F1
#
_cell.length_a   1.000
_cell.length_b   1.000
_cell.length_c   1.000
_cell.angle_alpha   90.00
_cell.angle_beta   90.00
_cell.angle_gamma   90.00
#
_symmetry.space_group_name_H-M   'P 1'
#
loop_
_entity.id
_entity.type
_entity.pdbx_description
1 polymer ?
#
loop_
_entity_poly.entity_id
_entity_poly.type
_entity_poly.pdbx_seq_one_letter_code
_entity_poly.pdbx_strand_id
1 'polypeptide(L)'
;METYSSVLINGLPFKETAIKLPTLFMPQMDGTNIEISIQKQQYATGVQPMIYFNIPFKSFANWKELDAKKSVKGNTLKYLIKKENAEVITNLFKVFGMASSRHKFDVEQIIKTVKKLI
;
A
#
# COMPACT_ATOMS: atom_id res chain seq x y z
N MET A 1 -10.02 -23.72 -14.15
CA MET A 1 -8.78 -24.12 -14.85
C MET A 1 -8.21 -22.88 -15.50
N GLU A 2 -6.95 -22.54 -15.23
CA GLU A 2 -6.28 -21.46 -15.98
C GLU A 2 -6.23 -21.83 -17.46
N THR A 3 -6.57 -20.87 -18.33
CA THR A 3 -6.55 -21.02 -19.77
C THR A 3 -5.12 -20.80 -20.27
N TYR A 4 -4.57 -21.79 -20.98
CA TYR A 4 -3.27 -21.67 -21.62
C TYR A 4 -3.44 -21.23 -23.08
N SER A 5 -2.75 -20.17 -23.48
CA SER A 5 -2.62 -19.77 -24.89
C SER A 5 -1.33 -20.34 -25.48
N SER A 6 -1.37 -20.78 -26.74
CA SER A 6 -0.14 -21.13 -27.47
C SER A 6 0.46 -19.85 -28.05
N VAL A 7 1.75 -19.62 -27.83
CA VAL A 7 2.49 -18.47 -28.37
C VAL A 7 3.78 -18.92 -29.04
N LEU A 8 4.14 -18.29 -30.16
CA LEU A 8 5.41 -18.51 -30.85
C LEU A 8 6.37 -17.36 -30.52
N ILE A 9 7.53 -17.69 -29.95
CA ILE A 9 8.59 -16.73 -29.65
C ILE A 9 9.85 -17.21 -30.37
N ASN A 10 10.34 -16.41 -31.33
CA ASN A 10 11.48 -16.74 -32.20
C ASN A 10 11.36 -18.12 -32.87
N GLY A 11 10.15 -18.47 -33.34
CA GLY A 11 9.87 -19.74 -34.00
C GLY A 11 9.72 -20.95 -33.05
N LEU A 12 9.88 -20.76 -31.74
CA LEU A 12 9.70 -21.82 -30.74
C LEU A 12 8.30 -21.72 -30.09
N PRO A 13 7.55 -22.84 -29.96
CA PRO A 13 6.22 -22.83 -29.37
C PRO A 13 6.28 -22.87 -27.82
N PHE A 14 5.52 -22.00 -27.18
CA PHE A 14 5.34 -21.93 -25.73
C PHE A 14 3.85 -22.03 -25.37
N LYS A 15 3.57 -22.48 -24.14
CA LYS A 15 2.26 -22.31 -23.50
C LYS A 15 2.37 -21.19 -22.49
N GLU A 16 1.63 -20.12 -22.74
CA GLU A 16 1.56 -18.97 -21.86
C GLU A 16 0.42 -19.14 -20.85
N THR A 17 0.66 -18.67 -19.62
CA THR A 17 -0.37 -18.42 -18.60
C THR A 17 -0.04 -17.13 -17.87
N ALA A 18 -1.04 -16.51 -17.25
CA ALA A 18 -0.90 -15.29 -16.48
C ALA A 18 -1.04 -15.57 -14.98
N ILE A 19 -0.07 -15.12 -14.19
CA ILE A 19 -0.19 -15.14 -12.73
C ILE A 19 -1.03 -13.94 -12.30
N LYS A 20 -2.19 -14.18 -11.68
CA LYS A 20 -3.04 -13.14 -11.11
C LYS A 20 -2.84 -13.07 -9.60
N LEU A 21 -2.32 -11.95 -9.14
CA LEU A 21 -2.23 -11.64 -7.71
C LEU A 21 -3.22 -10.52 -7.38
N PRO A 22 -3.98 -10.62 -6.28
CA PRO A 22 -4.96 -9.60 -5.93
C PRO A 22 -4.30 -8.32 -5.42
N THR A 23 -4.86 -7.20 -5.84
CA THR A 23 -4.62 -5.87 -5.27
C THR A 23 -5.93 -5.33 -4.74
N LEU A 24 -5.91 -4.83 -3.51
CA LEU A 24 -7.06 -4.23 -2.83
C LEU A 24 -6.77 -2.74 -2.63
N PHE A 25 -7.79 -1.90 -2.73
CA PHE A 25 -7.67 -0.46 -2.47
C PHE A 25 -8.84 0.02 -1.62
N MET A 26 -8.57 0.93 -0.69
CA MET A 26 -9.52 1.48 0.26
C MET A 26 -9.40 3.01 0.25
N PRO A 27 -10.25 3.70 -0.54
CA PRO A 27 -10.28 5.16 -0.57
C PRO A 27 -10.63 5.73 0.81
N GLN A 28 -9.99 6.84 1.17
CA GLN A 28 -10.23 7.56 2.42
C GLN A 28 -10.98 8.87 2.15
N MET A 29 -11.60 9.43 3.19
CA MET A 29 -12.38 10.67 3.08
C MET A 29 -11.55 11.89 2.65
N ASP A 30 -10.26 11.95 3.01
CA ASP A 30 -9.36 13.05 2.65
C ASP A 30 -8.75 12.93 1.25
N GLY A 31 -9.26 11.98 0.45
CA GLY A 31 -8.80 11.70 -0.91
C GLY A 31 -7.55 10.82 -0.97
N THR A 32 -6.96 10.45 0.17
CA THR A 32 -5.88 9.44 0.20
C THR A 32 -6.43 8.03 -0.05
N ASN A 33 -5.54 7.07 -0.31
CA ASN A 33 -5.93 5.68 -0.53
C ASN A 33 -4.95 4.73 0.17
N ILE A 34 -5.49 3.68 0.78
CA ILE A 34 -4.68 2.59 1.32
C ILE A 34 -4.77 1.44 0.34
N GLU A 35 -3.63 1.00 -0.18
CA GLU A 35 -3.53 -0.09 -1.15
C GLU A 35 -2.81 -1.28 -0.54
N ILE A 36 -3.30 -2.49 -0.83
CA ILE A 36 -2.72 -3.75 -0.39
C ILE A 36 -2.42 -4.57 -1.63
N SER A 37 -1.14 -4.80 -1.89
CA SER A 37 -0.69 -5.67 -2.98
C SER A 37 -0.25 -7.01 -2.41
N ILE A 38 -0.86 -8.10 -2.84
CA ILE A 38 -0.38 -9.44 -2.48
C ILE A 38 0.77 -9.80 -3.42
N GLN A 39 1.95 -10.01 -2.85
CA GLN A 39 3.16 -10.33 -3.61
C GLN A 39 3.74 -11.67 -3.16
N LYS A 40 4.50 -12.33 -4.03
CA LYS A 40 5.28 -13.51 -3.62
C LYS A 40 6.35 -13.07 -2.61
N GLN A 41 6.57 -13.88 -1.58
CA GLN A 41 7.67 -13.62 -0.66
C GLN A 41 9.02 -13.79 -1.38
N GLN A 42 9.95 -12.88 -1.14
CA GLN A 42 11.33 -13.05 -1.58
C GLN A 42 12.02 -14.07 -0.65
N TYR A 43 12.67 -15.08 -1.23
CA TYR A 43 13.45 -16.09 -0.51
C TYR A 43 12.66 -16.94 0.52
N ALA A 44 11.32 -16.97 0.45
CA ALA A 44 10.48 -17.79 1.31
C ALA A 44 9.24 -18.32 0.56
N THR A 45 8.61 -19.35 1.12
CA THR A 45 7.40 -19.94 0.55
C THR A 45 6.17 -19.18 1.03
N GLY A 46 5.42 -18.61 0.09
CA GLY A 46 4.11 -18.02 0.36
C GLY A 46 3.90 -16.67 -0.32
N VAL A 47 2.89 -15.96 0.17
CA VAL A 47 2.58 -14.59 -0.24
C VAL A 47 2.68 -13.65 0.94
N GLN A 48 2.97 -12.39 0.66
CA GLN A 48 3.03 -11.31 1.63
C GLN A 48 2.15 -10.15 1.16
N PRO A 49 1.31 -9.60 2.04
CA PRO A 49 0.65 -8.33 1.78
C PRO A 49 1.63 -7.18 1.97
N MET A 50 1.77 -6.36 0.95
CA MET A 50 2.49 -5.08 0.99
C MET A 50 1.46 -3.96 1.06
N ILE A 51 1.55 -3.13 2.10
CA ILE A 51 0.62 -2.02 2.34
C ILE A 51 1.27 -0.72 1.87
N TYR A 52 0.56 0.03 1.03
CA TYR A 52 0.96 1.32 0.52
C TYR A 52 -0.04 2.38 0.95
N PHE A 53 0.46 3.55 1.35
CA PHE A 53 -0.36 4.72 1.64
C PHE A 53 -0.16 5.74 0.52
N ASN A 54 -1.16 5.85 -0.35
CA ASN A 54 -1.12 6.68 -1.55
C ASN A 54 -1.72 8.05 -1.25
N ILE A 55 -0.88 9.08 -1.32
CA ILE A 55 -1.27 10.47 -1.06
C ILE A 55 -1.27 11.24 -2.39
N PRO A 56 -2.42 11.71 -2.88
CA PRO A 56 -2.47 12.54 -4.07
C PRO A 56 -1.62 13.80 -3.89
N PHE A 57 -0.93 14.23 -4.95
CA PHE A 57 -0.06 15.41 -4.90
C PHE A 57 -0.79 16.67 -4.40
N LYS A 58 -2.05 16.86 -4.78
CA LYS A 58 -2.85 18.02 -4.35
C LYS A 58 -3.34 17.94 -2.90
N SER A 59 -3.14 16.82 -2.21
CA SER A 59 -3.50 16.65 -0.79
C SER A 59 -2.43 17.18 0.17
N PHE A 60 -1.23 17.52 -0.32
CA PHE A 60 -0.17 18.08 0.51
C PHE A 60 -0.36 19.59 0.74
N ALA A 61 -0.18 20.08 1.96
CA ALA A 61 -0.46 21.48 2.30
C ALA A 61 0.32 22.50 1.46
N ASN A 62 1.54 22.15 1.05
CA ASN A 62 2.42 22.99 0.24
C ASN A 62 2.44 22.59 -1.25
N TRP A 63 1.43 21.84 -1.74
CA TRP A 63 1.41 21.37 -3.12
C TRP A 63 1.51 22.51 -4.14
N LYS A 64 0.84 23.65 -3.87
CA LYS A 64 0.85 24.83 -4.76
C LYS A 64 2.25 25.42 -4.94
N GLU A 65 3.12 25.31 -3.94
CA GLU A 65 4.49 25.82 -4.01
C GLU A 65 5.36 24.97 -4.94
N LEU A 66 4.97 23.72 -5.16
CA LEU A 66 5.69 22.71 -5.93
C LEU A 66 5.01 22.40 -7.27
N ASP A 67 3.80 22.89 -7.49
CA ASP A 67 3.04 22.66 -8.71
C ASP A 67 3.77 23.25 -9.92
N ALA A 68 3.74 22.51 -11.03
CA ALA A 68 4.48 22.80 -12.27
C ALA A 68 6.00 23.00 -12.11
N LYS A 69 6.59 22.67 -10.96
CA LYS A 69 8.05 22.72 -10.74
C LYS A 69 8.65 21.32 -10.82
N LYS A 70 9.91 21.25 -11.25
CA LYS A 70 10.68 20.01 -11.17
C LYS A 70 11.01 19.73 -9.70
N SER A 71 10.90 18.47 -9.30
CA SER A 71 11.39 18.03 -7.99
C SER A 71 12.90 18.18 -7.95
N VAL A 72 13.39 19.01 -7.03
CA VAL A 72 14.82 19.21 -6.78
C VAL A 72 15.18 18.76 -5.37
N LYS A 73 16.47 18.47 -5.15
CA LYS A 73 16.99 18.09 -3.84
C LYS A 73 16.60 19.14 -2.79
N GLY A 74 15.97 18.69 -1.71
CA GLY A 74 15.47 19.55 -0.63
C GLY A 74 13.99 19.93 -0.75
N ASN A 75 13.30 19.59 -1.84
CA ASN A 75 11.84 19.67 -1.86
C ASN A 75 11.24 18.64 -0.90
N THR A 76 10.28 19.08 -0.09
CA THR A 76 9.56 18.24 0.86
C THR A 76 8.07 18.48 0.70
N LEU A 77 7.27 17.43 0.82
CA LEU A 77 5.81 17.50 0.83
C LEU A 77 5.30 17.39 2.26
N LYS A 78 4.30 18.21 2.62
CA LYS A 78 3.74 18.27 3.97
C LYS A 78 2.32 17.68 3.98
N TYR A 79 2.18 16.46 4.49
CA TYR A 79 0.87 15.86 4.74
C TYR A 79 0.44 16.19 6.17
N LEU A 80 -0.69 16.88 6.32
CA LEU A 80 -1.18 17.33 7.63
C LEU A 80 -2.21 16.34 8.16
N ILE A 81 -1.94 15.76 9.32
CA ILE A 81 -2.90 14.97 10.09
C ILE A 81 -3.61 15.92 11.06
N LYS A 82 -4.93 15.98 10.94
CA LYS A 82 -5.84 16.81 11.73
C LYS A 82 -6.99 15.94 12.23
N LYS A 83 -7.88 16.51 13.03
CA LYS A 83 -9.02 15.77 13.59
C LYS A 83 -9.92 15.18 12.50
N GLU A 84 -10.03 15.87 11.36
CA GLU A 84 -10.93 15.51 10.27
C GLU A 84 -10.42 14.32 9.44
N ASN A 85 -9.11 14.05 9.42
CA ASN A 85 -8.50 12.94 8.67
C ASN A 85 -7.70 11.96 9.54
N ALA A 86 -7.72 12.12 10.88
CA ALA A 86 -7.04 11.22 11.81
C ALA A 86 -7.50 9.76 11.67
N GLU A 87 -8.73 9.53 11.17
CA GLU A 87 -9.24 8.18 10.92
C GLU A 87 -8.34 7.38 9.95
N VAL A 88 -7.67 8.04 9.00
CA VAL A 88 -6.73 7.41 8.07
C VAL A 88 -5.66 6.60 8.82
N ILE A 89 -5.16 7.14 9.93
CA ILE A 89 -4.17 6.46 10.77
C ILE A 89 -4.78 5.22 11.42
N THR A 90 -6.00 5.33 11.96
CA THR A 90 -6.68 4.17 12.54
C THR A 90 -6.98 3.09 11.50
N ASN A 91 -7.32 3.49 10.28
CA ASN A 91 -7.58 2.57 9.17
C ASN A 91 -6.30 1.89 8.69
N LEU A 92 -5.15 2.60 8.64
CA LEU A 92 -3.85 1.98 8.42
C LEU A 92 -3.57 0.90 9.47
N PHE A 93 -3.74 1.20 10.75
CA PHE A 93 -3.53 0.21 11.83
C PHE A 93 -4.47 -0.99 11.72
N LYS A 94 -5.75 -0.79 11.39
CA LYS A 94 -6.69 -1.89 11.14
C LYS A 94 -6.23 -2.77 9.97
N VAL A 95 -5.80 -2.15 8.86
CA VAL A 95 -5.30 -2.87 7.69
C VAL A 95 -4.04 -3.67 8.02
N PHE A 96 -3.06 -3.07 8.71
CA PHE A 96 -1.89 -3.79 9.21
C PHE A 96 -2.31 -4.96 10.12
N GLY A 97 -3.24 -4.75 11.03
CA GLY A 97 -3.73 -5.79 11.94
C GLY A 97 -4.44 -6.96 11.23
N MET A 98 -4.99 -6.74 10.04
CA MET A 98 -5.62 -7.79 9.22
C MET A 98 -4.65 -8.44 8.23
N ALA A 99 -3.47 -7.86 8.01
CA ALA A 99 -2.55 -8.29 6.95
C ALA A 99 -1.97 -9.69 7.20
N SER A 100 -1.60 -10.01 8.44
CA SER A 100 -1.15 -11.36 8.81
C SER A 100 -1.25 -11.57 10.31
N SER A 101 -1.15 -12.82 10.78
CA SER A 101 -1.10 -13.12 12.22
C SER A 101 0.06 -12.42 12.93
N ARG A 102 1.21 -12.25 12.24
CA ARG A 102 2.36 -11.52 12.80
C ARG A 102 2.05 -10.04 12.92
N HIS A 103 1.56 -9.40 11.85
CA HIS A 103 1.20 -7.99 11.90
C HIS A 103 0.07 -7.70 12.90
N LYS A 104 -0.89 -8.62 13.05
CA LYS A 104 -1.92 -8.55 14.09
C LYS A 104 -1.30 -8.47 15.47
N PHE A 105 -0.39 -9.38 15.79
CA PHE A 105 0.31 -9.37 17.07
C PHE A 105 1.06 -8.06 17.29
N ASP A 106 1.82 -7.59 16.28
CA ASP A 106 2.59 -6.36 16.38
C ASP A 106 1.69 -5.14 16.66
N VAL A 107 0.59 -5.01 15.91
CA VAL A 107 -0.41 -3.95 16.12
C VAL A 107 -1.01 -4.01 17.52
N GLU A 108 -1.39 -5.19 18.00
CA GLU A 108 -1.91 -5.36 19.37
C GLU A 108 -0.88 -4.95 20.43
N GLN A 109 0.40 -5.28 20.26
CA GLN A 109 1.46 -4.86 21.20
C GLN A 109 1.71 -3.37 21.17
N ILE A 110 1.68 -2.73 19.99
CA ILE A 110 1.79 -1.28 19.87
C ILE A 110 0.63 -0.62 20.61
N ILE A 111 -0.62 -1.05 20.39
CA ILE A 111 -1.80 -0.50 21.06
C ILE A 111 -1.72 -0.70 22.58
N LYS A 112 -1.31 -1.88 23.05
CA LYS A 112 -1.10 -2.15 24.48
C LYS A 112 -0.04 -1.23 25.10
N THR A 113 1.02 -0.94 24.35
CA THR A 113 2.10 -0.07 24.81
C THR A 113 1.64 1.39 24.87
N VAL A 114 0.97 1.88 23.82
CA VAL A 114 0.42 3.24 23.79
C VAL A 114 -0.58 3.44 24.93
N LYS A 115 -1.48 2.48 25.20
CA LYS A 115 -2.43 2.54 26.32
C LYS A 115 -1.80 2.61 27.72
N LYS A 116 -0.50 2.33 27.87
CA LYS A 116 0.22 2.49 29.14
C LYS A 116 0.88 3.88 29.27
N LEU A 117 1.00 4.61 28.16
CA LEU A 117 1.66 5.91 28.08
C LEU A 117 0.68 7.09 28.20
N ILE A 118 -0.59 6.86 27.88
CA ILE A 118 -1.74 7.76 28.06
C ILE A 118 -2.58 7.30 29.25
#